data_AF-A0A350EXJ3-F1
#
_entry.id   AF-A0A350EXJ3-F1
#
_cell.length_a   1.000
_cell.length_b   1.000
_cell.length_c   1.000
_cell.angle_alpha   90.00
_cell.angle_beta   90.00
_cell.angle_gamma   90.00
#
_symmetry.space_group_name_H-M   'P 1'
#
loop_
_entity.id
_entity.type
_entity.pdbx_description
1 polymer ?
#
loop_
_entity_poly.entity_id
_entity_poly.type
_entity_poly.pdbx_seq_one_letter_code
_entity_poly.pdbx_strand_id
1 'polypeptide(L)'
;HLVHMPSHIYVRVGQYDEAADANVRASKADESYLNQCKAQGLYPAGYYPHNVHFLWYANSLRGNGREAIKAARKVSDYALDLRCGAVEGPRLRYLHILALAQFGKWEEVLKQPRPAEDYPFDQGMFHFARALAFIAQDDLPNARAEQRAVKAALTEEAVKAVTSDFFPADKVVQVADHILRGKLALAGGEETEALAQLAEAVKVEDEISYMEPPFWYYSARWSLGAAQLVTGHYPEAERTFRKDLEWLPRNGWALNGLAAALRNQGKTQAADAVWTEFERAWKNADTKLDWSLY
;
A
#
# COMPACT_ATOMS: atom_id res chain seq x y z
N HIS A 1 -20.09 -11.32 -4.73
CA HIS A 1 -19.34 -11.57 -3.47
C HIS A 1 -18.94 -13.04 -3.24
N LEU A 2 -19.82 -14.06 -3.29
CA LEU A 2 -19.37 -15.46 -3.03
C LEU A 2 -18.23 -15.94 -3.97
N VAL A 3 -18.20 -15.45 -5.21
CA VAL A 3 -17.11 -15.71 -6.19
C VAL A 3 -15.76 -15.14 -5.71
N HIS A 4 -15.78 -14.09 -4.89
CA HIS A 4 -14.59 -13.44 -4.35
C HIS A 4 -14.02 -14.16 -3.12
N MET A 5 -14.87 -14.79 -2.28
CA MET A 5 -14.46 -15.35 -0.98
C MET A 5 -13.18 -16.23 -0.98
N PRO A 6 -12.93 -17.10 -1.99
CA PRO A 6 -11.68 -17.86 -2.05
C PRO A 6 -10.42 -16.99 -2.09
N SER A 7 -10.52 -15.75 -2.59
CA SER A 7 -9.41 -14.78 -2.63
C SER A 7 -8.80 -14.51 -1.27
N HIS A 8 -9.59 -14.55 -0.19
CA HIS A 8 -9.06 -14.39 1.17
C HIS A 8 -8.04 -15.49 1.48
N ILE A 9 -8.39 -16.75 1.20
CA ILE A 9 -7.47 -17.89 1.40
C ILE A 9 -6.26 -17.74 0.48
N TYR A 10 -6.48 -17.42 -0.80
CA TYR A 10 -5.41 -17.31 -1.79
C TYR A 10 -4.35 -16.28 -1.38
N VAL A 11 -4.75 -15.09 -0.93
CA VAL A 11 -3.80 -14.07 -0.47
C VAL A 11 -3.02 -14.53 0.76
N ARG A 12 -3.66 -15.24 1.70
CA ARG A 12 -3.00 -15.77 2.91
C ARG A 12 -1.97 -16.86 2.63
N VAL A 13 -2.02 -17.52 1.48
CA VAL A 13 -1.06 -18.57 1.08
C VAL A 13 -0.14 -18.14 -0.09
N GLY A 14 -0.15 -16.86 -0.47
CA GLY A 14 0.72 -16.33 -1.53
C GLY A 14 0.28 -16.70 -2.96
N GLN A 15 -0.99 -17.05 -3.15
CA GLN A 15 -1.61 -17.35 -4.45
C GLN A 15 -2.24 -16.08 -5.06
N TYR A 16 -1.42 -15.06 -5.29
CA TYR A 16 -1.89 -13.73 -5.72
C TYR A 16 -2.45 -13.69 -7.15
N ASP A 17 -1.96 -14.58 -8.03
CA ASP A 17 -2.53 -14.75 -9.38
C ASP A 17 -4.00 -15.21 -9.27
N GLU A 18 -4.27 -16.25 -8.49
CA GLU A 18 -5.59 -16.82 -8.27
C GLU A 18 -6.53 -15.88 -7.52
N ALA A 19 -5.99 -15.12 -6.56
CA ALA A 19 -6.71 -14.05 -5.87
C ALA A 19 -7.19 -12.98 -6.86
N ALA A 20 -6.31 -12.50 -7.76
CA ALA A 20 -6.68 -11.52 -8.77
C ALA A 20 -7.75 -12.08 -9.72
N ASP A 21 -7.61 -13.31 -10.21
CA ASP A 21 -8.58 -13.93 -11.12
C ASP A 21 -9.96 -14.13 -10.48
N ALA A 22 -10.01 -14.54 -9.21
CA ALA A 22 -11.25 -14.64 -8.44
C ALA A 22 -11.95 -13.28 -8.35
N ASN A 23 -11.20 -12.21 -8.08
CA ASN A 23 -11.72 -10.85 -7.99
C ASN A 23 -12.20 -10.29 -9.32
N VAL A 24 -11.49 -10.54 -10.43
CA VAL A 24 -11.95 -10.14 -11.77
C VAL A 24 -13.32 -10.77 -12.08
N ARG A 25 -13.47 -12.08 -11.81
CA ARG A 25 -14.76 -12.78 -12.00
C ARG A 25 -15.84 -12.24 -11.07
N ALA A 26 -15.51 -11.97 -9.81
CA ALA A 26 -16.44 -11.43 -8.82
C ALA A 26 -16.92 -10.03 -9.20
N SER A 27 -16.02 -9.11 -9.54
CA SER A 27 -16.38 -7.76 -9.98
C SER A 27 -17.28 -7.79 -11.22
N LYS A 28 -16.99 -8.65 -12.21
CA LYS A 28 -17.85 -8.80 -13.40
C LYS A 28 -19.26 -9.29 -13.06
N ALA A 29 -19.36 -10.27 -12.15
CA ALA A 29 -20.66 -10.78 -11.70
C ALA A 29 -21.44 -9.71 -10.91
N ASP A 30 -20.75 -8.97 -10.04
CA ASP A 30 -21.36 -7.90 -9.25
C ASP A 30 -21.84 -6.75 -10.13
N GLU A 31 -21.04 -6.29 -11.10
CA GLU A 31 -21.46 -5.24 -12.05
C GLU A 31 -22.69 -5.65 -12.85
N SER A 32 -22.72 -6.91 -13.32
CA SER A 32 -23.89 -7.47 -14.00
C SER A 32 -25.12 -7.44 -13.10
N TYR A 33 -24.98 -7.86 -11.84
CA TYR A 33 -26.06 -7.85 -10.85
C TYR A 33 -26.54 -6.44 -10.51
N LEU A 34 -25.62 -5.51 -10.22
CA LEU A 34 -25.92 -4.12 -9.90
C LEU A 34 -26.66 -3.43 -11.07
N ASN A 35 -26.23 -3.70 -12.32
CA ASN A 35 -26.86 -3.10 -13.48
C ASN A 35 -28.27 -3.67 -13.73
N GLN A 36 -28.46 -4.99 -13.62
CA GLN A 36 -29.74 -5.65 -13.89
C GLN A 36 -30.77 -5.40 -12.79
N CYS A 37 -30.37 -5.54 -11.54
CA CYS A 37 -31.28 -5.49 -10.40
C CYS A 37 -31.42 -4.09 -9.80
N LYS A 38 -30.57 -3.12 -10.22
CA LYS A 38 -30.48 -1.78 -9.61
C LYS A 38 -30.37 -1.84 -8.09
N ALA A 39 -29.62 -2.84 -7.60
CA ALA A 39 -29.56 -3.21 -6.19
C ALA A 39 -29.09 -2.02 -5.33
N GLN A 40 -29.66 -1.92 -4.13
CA GLN A 40 -29.38 -0.88 -3.13
C GLN A 40 -28.94 -1.52 -1.81
N GLY A 41 -28.51 -0.70 -0.86
CA GLY A 41 -28.15 -1.14 0.49
C GLY A 41 -26.75 -1.75 0.57
N LEU A 42 -26.55 -2.72 1.46
CA LEU A 42 -25.23 -3.21 1.86
C LEU A 42 -24.39 -3.75 0.68
N TYR A 43 -25.03 -4.28 -0.36
CA TYR A 43 -24.31 -4.89 -1.48
C TYR A 43 -23.48 -3.89 -2.30
N PRO A 44 -24.10 -2.85 -2.90
CA PRO A 44 -23.32 -1.77 -3.53
C PRO A 44 -22.50 -0.95 -2.52
N ALA A 45 -22.92 -0.88 -1.25
CA ALA A 45 -22.26 -0.09 -0.21
C ALA A 45 -20.94 -0.71 0.33
N GLY A 46 -20.86 -2.04 0.43
CA GLY A 46 -19.75 -2.74 1.08
C GLY A 46 -19.17 -3.87 0.22
N TYR A 47 -20.01 -4.82 -0.21
CA TYR A 47 -19.51 -6.04 -0.84
C TYR A 47 -18.86 -5.84 -2.20
N TYR A 48 -19.45 -5.02 -3.08
CA TYR A 48 -18.85 -4.73 -4.38
C TYR A 48 -17.53 -3.94 -4.27
N PRO A 49 -17.48 -2.78 -3.57
CA PRO A 49 -16.22 -2.04 -3.45
C PRO A 49 -15.13 -2.85 -2.76
N HIS A 50 -15.46 -3.70 -1.79
CA HIS A 50 -14.53 -4.65 -1.18
C HIS A 50 -13.88 -5.59 -2.19
N ASN A 51 -14.65 -6.17 -3.11
CA ASN A 51 -14.11 -7.07 -4.13
C ASN A 51 -13.16 -6.33 -5.10
N VAL A 52 -13.48 -5.08 -5.46
CA VAL A 52 -12.60 -4.25 -6.28
C VAL A 52 -11.34 -3.83 -5.51
N HIS A 53 -11.48 -3.52 -4.21
CA HIS A 53 -10.35 -3.20 -3.34
C HIS A 53 -9.39 -4.39 -3.21
N PHE A 54 -9.91 -5.61 -3.07
CA PHE A 54 -9.09 -6.82 -3.05
C PHE A 54 -8.40 -7.10 -4.39
N LEU A 55 -9.02 -6.72 -5.50
CA LEU A 55 -8.37 -6.79 -6.81
C LEU A 55 -7.13 -5.90 -6.87
N TRP A 56 -7.20 -4.68 -6.33
CA TRP A 56 -6.00 -3.84 -6.17
C TRP A 56 -4.96 -4.56 -5.32
N TYR A 57 -5.34 -5.05 -4.15
CA TYR A 57 -4.40 -5.67 -3.20
C TYR A 57 -3.68 -6.88 -3.79
N ALA A 58 -4.41 -7.80 -4.45
CA ALA A 58 -3.82 -8.96 -5.10
C ALA A 58 -2.87 -8.56 -6.26
N ASN A 59 -3.24 -7.56 -7.06
CA ASN A 59 -2.36 -7.06 -8.12
C ASN A 59 -1.12 -6.34 -7.56
N SER A 60 -1.26 -5.66 -6.42
CA SER A 60 -0.14 -5.01 -5.72
C SER A 60 0.93 -5.99 -5.28
N LEU A 61 0.53 -7.13 -4.71
CA LEU A 61 1.44 -8.15 -4.18
C LEU A 61 2.16 -8.97 -5.26
N ARG A 62 1.56 -9.09 -6.46
CA ARG A 62 2.16 -9.75 -7.64
C ARG A 62 2.89 -8.80 -8.59
N GLY A 63 2.98 -7.52 -8.25
CA GLY A 63 3.71 -6.52 -9.06
C GLY A 63 3.05 -6.11 -10.37
N ASN A 64 1.75 -6.37 -10.56
CA ASN A 64 1.00 -5.93 -11.73
C ASN A 64 0.44 -4.52 -11.48
N GLY A 65 1.31 -3.53 -11.59
CA GLY A 65 1.05 -2.14 -11.26
C GLY A 65 -0.05 -1.51 -12.12
N ARG A 66 -0.10 -1.82 -13.42
CA ARG A 66 -1.16 -1.30 -14.29
C ARG A 66 -2.55 -1.71 -13.83
N GLU A 67 -2.77 -3.00 -13.54
CA GLU A 67 -4.08 -3.47 -13.08
C GLU A 67 -4.35 -3.07 -11.63
N ALA A 68 -3.33 -2.99 -10.77
CA ALA A 68 -3.47 -2.47 -9.41
C ALA A 68 -3.97 -1.01 -9.41
N ILE A 69 -3.29 -0.12 -10.14
CA ILE A 69 -3.66 1.31 -10.25
C ILE A 69 -5.07 1.47 -10.83
N LYS A 70 -5.42 0.66 -11.84
CA LYS A 70 -6.76 0.66 -12.43
C LYS A 70 -7.83 0.25 -11.42
N ALA A 71 -7.61 -0.81 -10.65
CA ALA A 71 -8.53 -1.25 -9.61
C ALA A 71 -8.66 -0.22 -8.48
N ALA A 72 -7.56 0.39 -8.06
CA ALA A 72 -7.54 1.45 -7.05
C ALA A 72 -8.34 2.67 -7.50
N ARG A 73 -8.13 3.14 -8.74
CA ARG A 73 -8.92 4.24 -9.32
C ARG A 73 -10.41 3.90 -9.36
N LYS A 74 -10.75 2.71 -9.84
CA LYS A 74 -12.14 2.26 -9.90
C LYS A 74 -12.84 2.27 -8.54
N VAL A 75 -12.19 1.76 -7.49
CA VAL A 75 -12.80 1.75 -6.15
C VAL A 75 -12.83 3.14 -5.51
N SER A 76 -11.81 3.99 -5.76
CA SER A 76 -11.82 5.39 -5.33
C SER A 76 -12.97 6.18 -5.96
N ASP A 77 -13.13 6.09 -7.28
CA ASP A 77 -14.19 6.77 -8.03
C ASP A 77 -15.57 6.28 -7.55
N TYR A 78 -15.72 4.96 -7.39
CA TYR A 78 -16.95 4.37 -6.89
C TYR A 78 -17.30 4.83 -5.46
N ALA A 79 -16.31 4.95 -4.57
CA ALA A 79 -16.51 5.45 -3.22
C ALA A 79 -16.89 6.94 -3.18
N LEU A 80 -16.40 7.74 -4.13
CA LEU A 80 -16.79 9.16 -4.29
C LEU A 80 -18.21 9.29 -4.84
N ASP A 81 -18.61 8.44 -5.79
CA ASP A 81 -19.96 8.45 -6.38
C ASP A 81 -21.03 8.03 -5.36
N LEU A 82 -20.70 7.11 -4.45
CA LEU A 82 -21.56 6.65 -3.35
C LEU A 82 -21.60 7.62 -2.14
N ARG A 83 -21.66 8.94 -2.41
CA ARG A 83 -21.53 10.05 -1.44
C ARG A 83 -22.20 9.81 -0.08
N CYS A 84 -23.33 9.09 -0.04
CA CYS A 84 -23.89 8.52 1.19
C CYS A 84 -24.05 7.00 1.02
N GLY A 85 -23.17 6.20 1.63
CA GLY A 85 -23.42 4.75 1.76
C GLY A 85 -22.21 3.83 1.61
N ALA A 86 -21.06 4.27 1.10
CA ALA A 86 -19.87 3.41 1.08
C ALA A 86 -19.39 3.16 2.53
N VAL A 87 -19.53 1.93 3.03
CA VAL A 87 -19.19 1.55 4.42
C VAL A 87 -17.74 1.91 4.75
N GLU A 88 -16.86 1.73 3.77
CA GLU A 88 -15.42 1.96 3.87
C GLU A 88 -14.98 3.18 3.08
N GLY A 89 -15.89 4.09 2.72
CA GLY A 89 -15.61 5.25 1.88
C GLY A 89 -14.32 5.99 2.27
N PRO A 90 -14.13 6.39 3.55
CA PRO A 90 -12.94 7.09 3.99
C PRO A 90 -11.61 6.40 3.66
N ARG A 91 -11.52 5.07 3.68
CA ARG A 91 -10.28 4.35 3.34
C ARG A 91 -10.08 4.11 1.85
N LEU A 92 -11.12 4.31 1.02
CA LEU A 92 -11.10 3.96 -0.41
C LEU A 92 -10.89 5.17 -1.33
N ARG A 93 -11.39 6.35 -0.96
CA ARG A 93 -11.41 7.54 -1.84
C ARG A 93 -10.01 7.98 -2.30
N TYR A 94 -9.00 7.86 -1.44
CA TYR A 94 -7.62 8.24 -1.76
C TYR A 94 -6.75 7.08 -2.27
N LEU A 95 -7.25 5.84 -2.34
CA LEU A 95 -6.41 4.67 -2.64
C LEU A 95 -5.68 4.79 -3.99
N HIS A 96 -6.31 5.39 -4.99
CA HIS A 96 -5.72 5.58 -6.32
C HIS A 96 -4.38 6.34 -6.31
N ILE A 97 -4.21 7.38 -5.49
CA ILE A 97 -2.96 8.13 -5.44
C ILE A 97 -1.87 7.36 -4.70
N LEU A 98 -2.24 6.57 -3.69
CA LEU A 98 -1.31 5.67 -3.00
C LEU A 98 -0.86 4.54 -3.93
N ALA A 99 -1.74 4.00 -4.76
CA ALA A 99 -1.38 3.01 -5.77
C ALA A 99 -0.41 3.58 -6.82
N LEU A 100 -0.63 4.83 -7.27
CA LEU A 100 0.33 5.51 -8.15
C LEU A 100 1.71 5.64 -7.47
N ALA A 101 1.74 6.06 -6.20
CA ALA A 101 2.97 6.19 -5.43
C ALA A 101 3.68 4.84 -5.24
N GLN A 102 2.96 3.79 -4.83
CA GLN A 102 3.52 2.44 -4.65
C GLN A 102 4.26 1.94 -5.91
N PHE A 103 3.72 2.27 -7.09
CA PHE A 103 4.25 1.83 -8.38
C PHE A 103 5.13 2.87 -9.09
N GLY A 104 5.62 3.87 -8.35
CA GLY A 104 6.60 4.83 -8.84
C GLY A 104 6.10 5.77 -9.94
N LYS A 105 4.78 5.97 -10.04
CA LYS A 105 4.17 6.89 -11.01
C LYS A 105 4.23 8.33 -10.52
N TRP A 106 5.42 8.79 -10.15
CA TRP A 106 5.67 10.07 -9.47
C TRP A 106 5.10 11.28 -10.23
N GLU A 107 5.32 11.32 -11.54
CA GLU A 107 4.76 12.38 -12.40
C GLU A 107 3.22 12.38 -12.42
N GLU A 108 2.59 11.19 -12.33
CA GLU A 108 1.13 11.08 -12.28
C GLU A 108 0.59 11.46 -10.90
N VAL A 109 1.32 11.14 -9.82
CA VAL A 109 1.01 11.58 -8.46
C VAL A 109 1.00 13.11 -8.39
N LEU A 110 2.04 13.77 -8.90
CA LEU A 110 2.15 15.23 -8.87
C LEU A 110 1.08 15.94 -9.71
N LYS A 111 0.50 15.25 -10.70
CA LYS A 111 -0.59 15.75 -11.57
C LYS A 111 -1.99 15.44 -11.06
N GLN A 112 -2.15 14.62 -10.01
CA GLN A 112 -3.49 14.37 -9.47
C GLN A 112 -4.13 15.68 -8.98
N PRO A 113 -5.44 15.89 -9.19
CA PRO A 113 -6.13 17.03 -8.63
C PRO A 113 -6.17 16.89 -7.10
N ARG A 114 -6.11 18.03 -6.40
CA ARG A 114 -6.29 18.06 -4.94
C ARG A 114 -7.71 17.59 -4.61
N PRO A 115 -7.90 16.69 -3.62
CA PRO A 115 -9.22 16.33 -3.12
C PRO A 115 -10.00 17.54 -2.60
N ALA A 116 -11.33 17.44 -2.63
CA ALA A 116 -12.20 18.52 -2.19
C ALA A 116 -11.98 18.88 -0.70
N GLU A 117 -12.28 20.13 -0.33
CA GLU A 117 -12.00 20.69 1.01
C GLU A 117 -12.82 20.03 2.12
N ASP A 118 -13.92 19.34 1.78
CA ASP A 118 -14.73 18.53 2.71
C ASP A 118 -14.09 17.16 3.04
N TYR A 119 -12.96 16.81 2.42
CA TYR A 119 -12.21 15.58 2.67
C TYR A 119 -10.77 15.85 3.17
N PRO A 120 -10.59 16.39 4.39
CA PRO A 120 -9.26 16.72 4.92
C PRO A 120 -8.36 15.47 5.07
N PHE A 121 -8.93 14.31 5.39
CA PHE A 121 -8.16 13.06 5.45
C PHE A 121 -7.57 12.68 4.09
N ASP A 122 -8.39 12.76 3.03
CA ASP A 122 -7.97 12.48 1.66
C ASP A 122 -6.90 13.48 1.20
N GLN A 123 -7.02 14.76 1.58
CA GLN A 123 -5.98 15.76 1.32
C GLN A 123 -4.66 15.42 2.02
N GLY A 124 -4.73 14.93 3.27
CA GLY A 124 -3.54 14.44 3.97
C GLY A 124 -2.84 13.31 3.22
N MET A 125 -3.59 12.31 2.74
CA MET A 125 -3.03 11.21 1.94
C MET A 125 -2.54 11.66 0.56
N PHE A 126 -3.17 12.67 -0.03
CA PHE A 126 -2.69 13.32 -1.25
C PHE A 126 -1.33 13.99 -1.05
N HIS A 127 -1.17 14.79 0.02
CA HIS A 127 0.10 15.41 0.37
C HIS A 127 1.17 14.37 0.73
N PHE A 128 0.79 13.28 1.40
CA PHE A 128 1.69 12.18 1.70
C PHE A 128 2.27 11.56 0.42
N ALA A 129 1.41 11.20 -0.54
CA ALA A 129 1.87 10.62 -1.81
C ALA A 129 2.79 11.57 -2.59
N ARG A 130 2.47 12.88 -2.60
CA ARG A 130 3.30 13.91 -3.24
C ARG A 130 4.65 14.08 -2.55
N ALA A 131 4.69 13.99 -1.22
CA ALA A 131 5.94 14.01 -0.50
C ALA A 131 6.85 12.85 -0.90
N LEU A 132 6.30 11.64 -1.08
CA LEU A 132 7.05 10.49 -1.62
C LEU A 132 7.57 10.75 -3.03
N ALA A 133 6.76 11.34 -3.90
CA ALA A 133 7.16 11.70 -5.26
C ALA A 133 8.35 12.67 -5.27
N PHE A 134 8.32 13.72 -4.44
CA PHE A 134 9.44 14.65 -4.32
C PHE A 134 10.69 14.02 -3.69
N ILE A 135 10.54 13.13 -2.70
CA ILE A 135 11.68 12.35 -2.16
C ILE A 135 12.34 11.52 -3.26
N ALA A 136 11.55 10.83 -4.08
CA ALA A 136 12.06 10.02 -5.18
C ALA A 136 12.76 10.86 -6.27
N GLN A 137 12.48 12.15 -6.34
CA GLN A 137 13.11 13.11 -7.24
C GLN A 137 14.26 13.90 -6.60
N ASP A 138 14.65 13.56 -5.36
CA ASP A 138 15.67 14.27 -4.56
C ASP A 138 15.33 15.76 -4.29
N ASP A 139 14.04 16.12 -4.37
CA ASP A 139 13.54 17.47 -4.07
C ASP A 139 13.08 17.57 -2.60
N LEU A 140 14.06 17.54 -1.70
CA LEU A 140 13.80 17.64 -0.25
C LEU A 140 13.05 18.91 0.17
N PRO A 141 13.30 20.10 -0.43
CA PRO A 141 12.53 21.30 -0.11
C PRO A 141 11.02 21.12 -0.33
N ASN A 142 10.61 20.61 -1.50
CA ASN A 142 9.20 20.37 -1.79
C ASN A 142 8.65 19.19 -0.98
N ALA A 143 9.43 18.12 -0.78
CA ALA A 143 9.01 17.01 0.07
C ALA A 143 8.71 17.44 1.52
N ARG A 144 9.53 18.34 2.10
CA ARG A 144 9.29 18.91 3.43
C ARG A 144 8.10 19.87 3.45
N ALA A 145 7.82 20.56 2.34
CA ALA A 145 6.61 21.37 2.21
C ALA A 145 5.34 20.51 2.23
N GLU A 146 5.35 19.42 1.47
CA GLU A 146 4.26 18.44 1.48
C GLU A 146 4.11 17.77 2.86
N GLN A 147 5.21 17.44 3.56
CA GLN A 147 5.14 16.93 4.95
C GLN A 147 4.43 17.90 5.90
N ARG A 148 4.67 19.21 5.78
CA ARG A 148 3.94 20.21 6.57
C ARG A 148 2.46 20.26 6.20
N ALA A 149 2.14 20.10 4.91
CA ALA A 149 0.76 20.06 4.43
C ALA A 149 0.01 18.80 4.92
N VAL A 150 0.68 17.64 5.01
CA VAL A 150 0.13 16.42 5.65
C VAL A 150 -0.32 16.74 7.08
N LYS A 151 0.55 17.35 7.88
CA LYS A 151 0.24 17.71 9.28
C LYS A 151 -0.88 18.74 9.40
N ALA A 152 -0.96 19.68 8.46
CA ALA A 152 -2.02 20.69 8.44
C ALA A 152 -3.39 20.10 8.06
N ALA A 153 -3.42 19.09 7.19
CA ALA A 153 -4.66 18.44 6.76
C ALA A 153 -5.15 17.37 7.76
N LEU A 154 -4.24 16.64 8.40
CA LEU A 154 -4.54 15.55 9.33
C LEU A 154 -4.56 16.03 10.78
N THR A 155 -5.41 17.01 11.09
CA THR A 155 -5.65 17.44 12.47
C THR A 155 -6.34 16.34 13.29
N GLU A 156 -6.30 16.45 14.61
CA GLU A 156 -6.99 15.50 15.50
C GLU A 156 -8.48 15.39 15.16
N GLU A 157 -9.13 16.52 14.88
CA GLU A 157 -10.55 16.57 14.51
C GLU A 157 -10.81 15.89 13.15
N ALA A 158 -9.95 16.14 12.16
CA ALA A 158 -10.08 15.55 10.82
C ALA A 158 -9.89 14.04 10.86
N VAL A 159 -8.93 13.55 11.64
CA VAL A 159 -8.69 12.12 11.85
C VAL A 159 -9.86 11.48 12.59
N LYS A 160 -10.28 12.07 13.72
CA LYS A 160 -11.39 11.56 14.52
C LYS A 160 -12.71 11.50 13.75
N ALA A 161 -12.92 12.42 12.80
CA ALA A 161 -14.12 12.45 11.96
C ALA A 161 -14.26 11.23 11.04
N VAL A 162 -13.16 10.55 10.70
CA VAL A 162 -13.17 9.34 9.85
C VAL A 162 -12.83 8.05 10.61
N THR A 163 -12.32 8.15 11.84
CA THR A 163 -12.07 6.99 12.69
C THR A 163 -13.37 6.25 13.01
N SER A 164 -13.37 4.94 12.79
CA SER A 164 -14.49 4.05 13.11
C SER A 164 -14.00 2.61 13.30
N ASP A 165 -14.90 1.69 13.66
CA ASP A 165 -14.62 0.25 13.70
C ASP A 165 -14.15 -0.30 12.34
N PHE A 166 -14.49 0.39 11.24
CA PHE A 166 -14.12 0.03 9.87
C PHE A 166 -12.90 0.81 9.35
N PHE A 167 -12.33 1.73 10.14
CA PHE A 167 -11.14 2.48 9.77
C PHE A 167 -10.41 3.07 10.99
N PRO A 168 -9.29 2.46 11.43
CA PRO A 168 -8.45 2.98 12.52
C PRO A 168 -7.55 4.12 12.00
N ALA A 169 -8.18 5.25 11.66
CA ALA A 169 -7.53 6.36 10.97
C ALA A 169 -6.36 6.96 11.77
N ASP A 170 -6.44 6.97 13.09
CA ASP A 170 -5.40 7.45 13.99
C ASP A 170 -4.09 6.65 13.87
N LYS A 171 -4.19 5.32 13.77
CA LYS A 171 -3.03 4.45 13.57
C LYS A 171 -2.49 4.54 12.15
N VAL A 172 -3.38 4.63 11.16
CA VAL A 172 -3.00 4.82 9.75
C VAL A 172 -2.18 6.10 9.56
N VAL A 173 -2.59 7.20 10.20
CA VAL A 173 -1.83 8.46 10.15
C VAL A 173 -0.51 8.38 10.89
N GLN A 174 -0.44 7.68 12.02
CA GLN A 174 0.84 7.44 12.72
C GLN A 174 1.82 6.66 11.85
N VAL A 175 1.37 5.59 11.18
CA VAL A 175 2.21 4.83 10.23
C VAL A 175 2.70 5.75 9.10
N ALA A 176 1.80 6.56 8.52
CA ALA A 176 2.15 7.50 7.46
C ALA A 176 3.20 8.55 7.90
N ASP A 177 3.05 9.16 9.08
CA ASP A 177 4.00 10.14 9.61
C ASP A 177 5.38 9.51 9.84
N HIS A 178 5.43 8.34 10.48
CA HIS A 178 6.69 7.63 10.71
C HIS A 178 7.39 7.22 9.40
N ILE A 179 6.64 6.71 8.42
CA ILE A 179 7.20 6.41 7.08
C ILE A 179 7.74 7.66 6.42
N LEU A 180 6.99 8.76 6.42
CA LEU A 180 7.40 9.98 5.75
C LEU A 180 8.63 10.61 6.42
N ARG A 181 8.67 10.65 7.75
CA ARG A 181 9.84 11.11 8.51
C ARG A 181 11.06 10.22 8.25
N GLY A 182 10.87 8.90 8.27
CA GLY A 182 11.95 7.95 8.01
C GLY A 182 12.53 8.09 6.60
N LYS A 183 11.69 8.22 5.57
CA LYS A 183 12.13 8.42 4.18
C LYS A 183 12.81 9.77 3.97
N LEU A 184 12.31 10.84 4.58
CA LEU A 184 12.96 12.17 4.54
C LEU A 184 14.33 12.16 5.22
N ALA A 185 14.42 11.51 6.39
CA ALA A 185 15.69 11.35 7.09
C ALA A 185 16.68 10.54 6.25
N LEU A 186 16.23 9.42 5.65
CA LEU A 186 17.07 8.59 4.78
C LEU A 186 17.61 9.38 3.59
N ALA A 187 16.74 10.12 2.90
CA ALA A 187 17.13 10.95 1.77
C ALA A 187 18.03 12.14 2.18
N GLY A 188 17.91 12.61 3.42
CA GLY A 188 18.81 13.60 4.01
C GLY A 188 20.15 13.04 4.53
N GLY A 189 20.38 11.73 4.46
CA GLY A 189 21.57 11.06 5.01
C GLY A 189 21.54 10.87 6.53
N GLU A 190 20.40 11.09 7.18
CA GLU A 190 20.18 10.95 8.63
C GLU A 190 19.81 9.50 8.98
N GLU A 191 20.76 8.58 8.75
CA GLU A 191 20.55 7.12 8.85
C GLU A 191 19.92 6.65 10.17
N THR A 192 20.45 7.08 11.31
CA THR A 192 19.95 6.67 12.64
C THR A 192 18.48 7.05 12.83
N GLU A 193 18.11 8.27 12.46
CA GLU A 193 16.72 8.74 12.55
C GLU A 193 15.84 7.99 11.55
N ALA A 194 16.33 7.75 10.33
CA ALA A 194 15.61 7.02 9.30
C ALA A 194 15.19 5.62 9.79
N LEU A 195 16.14 4.85 10.30
CA LEU A 195 15.90 3.49 10.79
C LEU A 195 15.00 3.50 12.03
N ALA A 196 15.16 4.47 12.94
CA ALA A 196 14.31 4.58 14.13
C ALA A 196 12.85 4.89 13.76
N GLN A 197 12.61 5.83 12.85
CA GLN A 197 11.26 6.17 12.42
C GLN A 197 10.59 5.03 11.65
N LEU A 198 11.31 4.36 10.75
CA LEU A 198 10.76 3.22 10.00
C LEU A 198 10.50 2.00 10.89
N ALA A 199 11.29 1.80 11.95
CA ALA A 199 11.01 0.77 12.96
C ALA A 199 9.74 1.09 13.77
N GLU A 200 9.51 2.36 14.13
CA GLU A 200 8.27 2.75 14.80
C GLU A 200 7.06 2.62 13.87
N ALA A 201 7.19 2.91 12.57
CA ALA A 201 6.12 2.65 11.60
C ALA A 201 5.70 1.17 11.59
N VAL A 202 6.67 0.25 11.60
CA VAL A 202 6.42 -1.20 11.68
C VAL A 202 5.71 -1.58 12.98
N LYS A 203 6.14 -1.00 14.10
CA LYS A 203 5.52 -1.27 15.41
C LYS A 203 4.07 -0.78 15.47
N VAL A 204 3.79 0.42 14.96
CA VAL A 204 2.43 0.96 14.91
C VAL A 204 1.57 0.13 13.95
N GLU A 205 2.10 -0.29 12.80
CA GLU A 205 1.39 -1.17 11.87
C GLU A 205 1.03 -2.51 12.53
N ASP A 206 1.91 -3.09 13.34
CA ASP A 206 1.67 -4.35 14.07
C ASP A 206 0.56 -4.22 15.14
N GLU A 207 0.26 -3.01 15.62
CA GLU A 207 -0.84 -2.75 16.55
C GLU A 207 -2.21 -2.62 15.85
N ILE A 208 -2.21 -2.45 14.53
CA ILE A 208 -3.45 -2.34 13.75
C ILE A 208 -4.14 -3.71 13.70
N SER A 209 -5.45 -3.72 14.00
CA SER A 209 -6.25 -4.94 13.95
C SER A 209 -6.26 -5.55 12.54
N TYR A 210 -6.23 -6.87 12.49
CA TYR A 210 -6.25 -7.62 11.23
C TYR A 210 -7.48 -7.28 10.38
N MET A 211 -7.22 -6.97 9.11
CA MET A 211 -8.25 -6.74 8.08
C MET A 211 -7.68 -7.11 6.70
N GLU A 212 -8.57 -7.42 5.76
CA GLU A 212 -8.19 -7.73 4.38
C GLU A 212 -9.04 -6.92 3.39
N PRO A 213 -8.44 -6.11 2.50
CA PRO A 213 -7.04 -5.70 2.53
C PRO A 213 -6.67 -4.96 3.82
N PRO A 214 -5.39 -4.98 4.24
CA PRO A 214 -4.92 -4.24 5.41
C PRO A 214 -5.30 -2.75 5.36
N PHE A 215 -5.40 -2.10 6.53
CA PHE A 215 -5.75 -0.68 6.60
C PHE A 215 -4.64 0.23 6.06
N TRP A 216 -3.37 -0.18 6.20
CA TRP A 216 -2.24 0.47 5.55
C TRP A 216 -1.97 -0.16 4.18
N TYR A 217 -1.59 0.66 3.19
CA TYR A 217 -1.67 0.26 1.77
C TYR A 217 -0.53 -0.64 1.27
N TYR A 218 0.56 -0.73 2.03
CA TYR A 218 1.69 -1.63 1.77
C TYR A 218 2.37 -1.97 3.10
N SER A 219 3.23 -2.98 3.16
CA SER A 219 3.91 -3.30 4.43
C SER A 219 4.97 -2.26 4.80
N ALA A 220 4.92 -1.68 5.99
CA ALA A 220 5.95 -0.74 6.46
C ALA A 220 7.34 -1.41 6.55
N ARG A 221 7.37 -2.75 6.65
CA ARG A 221 8.61 -3.55 6.62
C ARG A 221 9.32 -3.44 5.29
N TRP A 222 8.63 -3.16 4.19
CA TRP A 222 9.27 -2.92 2.90
C TRP A 222 10.16 -1.67 2.97
N SER A 223 9.66 -0.57 3.53
CA SER A 223 10.45 0.64 3.73
C SER A 223 11.60 0.44 4.71
N LEU A 224 11.35 -0.19 5.87
CA LEU A 224 12.40 -0.46 6.85
C LEU A 224 13.50 -1.36 6.27
N GLY A 225 13.12 -2.46 5.61
CA GLY A 225 14.05 -3.41 5.02
C GLY A 225 14.89 -2.78 3.91
N ALA A 226 14.30 -1.92 3.07
CA ALA A 226 15.05 -1.19 2.05
C ALA A 226 16.01 -0.16 2.65
N ALA A 227 15.59 0.59 3.67
CA ALA A 227 16.49 1.51 4.38
C ALA A 227 17.67 0.76 5.02
N GLN A 228 17.42 -0.39 5.64
CA GLN A 228 18.46 -1.27 6.17
C GLN A 228 19.41 -1.76 5.08
N LEU A 229 18.91 -2.11 3.90
CA LEU A 229 19.75 -2.49 2.76
C LEU A 229 20.64 -1.35 2.27
N VAL A 230 20.06 -0.17 2.03
CA VAL A 230 20.76 1.01 1.52
C VAL A 230 21.85 1.47 2.49
N THR A 231 21.66 1.25 3.79
CA THR A 231 22.57 1.67 4.86
C THR A 231 23.53 0.56 5.31
N GLY A 232 23.52 -0.62 4.65
CA GLY A 232 24.46 -1.70 4.95
C GLY A 232 24.09 -2.60 6.13
N HIS A 233 22.91 -2.44 6.73
CA HIS A 233 22.36 -3.28 7.80
C HIS A 233 21.76 -4.59 7.25
N TYR A 234 22.56 -5.37 6.54
CA TYR A 234 22.08 -6.54 5.80
C TYR A 234 21.49 -7.66 6.68
N PRO A 235 22.06 -8.00 7.86
CA PRO A 235 21.44 -8.97 8.77
C PRO A 235 20.08 -8.52 9.30
N GLU A 236 19.92 -7.22 9.60
CA GLU A 236 18.65 -6.62 10.01
C GLU A 236 17.64 -6.69 8.86
N ALA A 237 18.03 -6.32 7.64
CA ALA A 237 17.19 -6.41 6.45
C ALA A 237 16.69 -7.83 6.20
N GLU A 238 17.56 -8.84 6.34
CA GLU A 238 17.14 -10.25 6.24
C GLU A 238 16.03 -10.57 7.25
N ARG A 239 16.18 -10.18 8.52
CA ARG A 239 15.15 -10.42 9.55
C ARG A 239 13.84 -9.71 9.20
N THR A 240 13.91 -8.46 8.77
CA THR A 240 12.75 -7.65 8.38
C THR A 240 11.96 -8.31 7.24
N PHE A 241 12.62 -8.67 6.14
CA PHE A 241 11.94 -9.27 5.00
C PHE A 241 11.44 -10.70 5.28
N ARG A 242 12.17 -11.49 6.08
CA ARG A 242 11.65 -12.80 6.52
C ARG A 242 10.38 -12.64 7.35
N LYS A 243 10.35 -11.67 8.25
CA LYS A 243 9.17 -11.40 9.07
C LYS A 243 7.97 -10.97 8.22
N ASP A 244 8.21 -10.17 7.18
CA ASP A 244 7.18 -9.80 6.23
C ASP A 244 6.59 -11.02 5.50
N LEU A 245 7.45 -11.94 5.05
CA LEU A 245 7.05 -13.16 4.34
C LEU A 245 6.26 -14.16 5.20
N GLU A 246 6.32 -14.07 6.54
CA GLU A 246 5.44 -14.84 7.42
C GLU A 246 3.97 -14.37 7.29
N TRP A 247 3.77 -13.07 7.07
CA TRP A 247 2.44 -12.46 6.95
C TRP A 247 1.93 -12.41 5.51
N LEU A 248 2.83 -12.16 4.56
CA LEU A 248 2.57 -12.05 3.13
C LEU A 248 3.44 -13.07 2.37
N PRO A 249 3.10 -14.37 2.40
CA PRO A 249 3.92 -15.39 1.78
C PRO A 249 4.08 -15.14 0.28
N ARG A 250 5.30 -15.35 -0.24
CA ARG A 250 5.60 -15.24 -1.69
C ARG A 250 5.37 -13.85 -2.29
N ASN A 251 5.32 -12.79 -1.50
CA ASN A 251 5.22 -11.43 -2.06
C ASN A 251 6.57 -11.01 -2.65
N GLY A 252 6.56 -10.51 -3.89
CA GLY A 252 7.83 -10.24 -4.60
C GLY A 252 8.58 -9.02 -4.07
N TRP A 253 7.90 -8.10 -3.40
CA TRP A 253 8.53 -6.96 -2.73
C TRP A 253 9.55 -7.41 -1.69
N ALA A 254 9.14 -8.27 -0.76
CA ALA A 254 10.00 -8.80 0.29
C ALA A 254 10.97 -9.89 -0.21
N LEU A 255 10.59 -10.72 -1.18
CA LEU A 255 11.51 -11.70 -1.77
C LEU A 255 12.70 -11.02 -2.46
N ASN A 256 12.46 -9.94 -3.21
CA ASN A 256 13.54 -9.16 -3.83
C ASN A 256 14.49 -8.56 -2.78
N GLY A 257 13.93 -7.95 -1.73
CA GLY A 257 14.70 -7.39 -0.61
C GLY A 257 15.49 -8.46 0.15
N LEU A 258 14.88 -9.62 0.42
CA LEU A 258 15.54 -10.74 1.11
C LEU A 258 16.70 -11.30 0.28
N ALA A 259 16.52 -11.49 -1.03
CA ALA A 259 17.59 -11.96 -1.91
C ALA A 259 18.76 -10.97 -1.92
N ALA A 260 18.48 -9.67 -1.97
CA ALA A 260 19.51 -8.62 -1.87
C ALA A 260 20.24 -8.65 -0.51
N ALA A 261 19.51 -8.79 0.60
CA ALA A 261 20.10 -8.86 1.94
C ALA A 261 21.02 -10.08 2.11
N LEU A 262 20.61 -11.23 1.58
CA LEU A 262 21.41 -12.46 1.62
C LEU A 262 22.67 -12.36 0.75
N ARG A 263 22.55 -11.81 -0.47
CA ARG A 263 23.70 -11.59 -1.36
C ARG A 263 24.74 -10.67 -0.73
N ASN A 264 24.34 -9.56 -0.14
CA ASN A 264 25.25 -8.63 0.52
C ASN A 264 25.91 -9.19 1.80
N GLN A 265 25.35 -10.25 2.39
CA GLN A 265 25.98 -11.00 3.46
C GLN A 265 26.91 -12.13 2.97
N GLY A 266 27.06 -12.32 1.64
CA GLY A 266 27.81 -13.43 1.06
C GLY A 266 27.10 -14.79 1.14
N LYS A 267 25.81 -14.82 1.51
CA LYS A 267 24.98 -16.04 1.59
C LYS A 267 24.42 -16.43 0.22
N THR A 268 25.29 -16.58 -0.78
CA THR A 268 24.92 -16.68 -2.21
C THR A 268 23.93 -17.81 -2.50
N GLN A 269 24.16 -19.02 -1.97
CA GLN A 269 23.25 -20.15 -2.21
C GLN A 269 21.84 -19.91 -1.68
N ALA A 270 21.72 -19.30 -0.49
CA ALA A 270 20.42 -18.95 0.08
C ALA A 270 19.75 -17.83 -0.74
N ALA A 271 20.53 -16.85 -1.19
CA ALA A 271 20.03 -15.77 -2.04
C ALA A 271 19.50 -16.29 -3.39
N ASP A 272 20.18 -17.24 -4.03
CA ASP A 272 19.75 -17.82 -5.31
C ASP A 272 18.47 -18.65 -5.16
N ALA A 273 18.29 -19.34 -4.03
CA ALA A 273 17.04 -20.03 -3.71
C ALA A 273 15.87 -19.04 -3.57
N VAL A 274 16.06 -17.95 -2.82
CA VAL A 274 15.05 -16.88 -2.68
C VAL A 274 14.80 -16.17 -4.01
N TRP A 275 15.84 -15.96 -4.82
CA TRP A 275 15.71 -15.36 -6.14
C TRP A 275 14.85 -16.20 -7.08
N THR A 276 15.02 -17.53 -7.05
CA THR A 276 14.16 -18.45 -7.81
C THR A 276 12.69 -18.35 -7.39
N GLU A 277 12.42 -18.14 -6.09
CA GLU A 277 11.07 -17.90 -5.60
C GLU A 277 10.52 -16.54 -6.05
N PHE A 278 11.36 -15.49 -6.01
CA PHE A 278 11.04 -14.16 -6.52
C PHE A 278 10.64 -14.20 -8.00
N GLU A 279 11.42 -14.88 -8.85
CA GLU A 279 11.13 -14.98 -10.28
C GLU A 279 9.77 -15.63 -10.55
N ARG A 280 9.36 -16.61 -9.72
CA ARG A 280 8.04 -17.24 -9.83
C ARG A 280 6.93 -16.30 -9.36
N ALA A 281 7.13 -15.61 -8.24
CA ALA A 281 6.16 -14.66 -7.67
C ALA A 281 5.96 -13.42 -8.56
N TRP A 282 7.03 -12.98 -9.23
CA TRP A 282 7.08 -11.75 -10.02
C TRP A 282 6.99 -11.97 -11.54
N LYS A 283 6.72 -13.21 -11.99
CA LYS A 283 6.67 -13.60 -13.41
C LYS A 283 5.68 -12.78 -14.26
N ASN A 284 4.61 -12.28 -13.63
CA ASN A 284 3.51 -11.54 -14.25
C ASN A 284 3.57 -10.03 -13.95
N ALA A 285 4.61 -9.58 -13.26
CA ALA A 285 4.75 -8.18 -12.90
C ALA A 285 5.12 -7.32 -14.12
N ASP A 286 4.61 -6.10 -14.14
CA ASP A 286 4.97 -5.08 -15.13
C ASP A 286 5.82 -3.95 -14.52
N THR A 287 6.18 -4.10 -13.25
CA THR A 287 6.96 -3.15 -12.47
C THR A 287 8.33 -3.72 -12.16
N LYS A 288 9.38 -2.97 -12.54
CA LYS A 288 10.75 -3.26 -12.11
C LYS A 288 10.94 -2.69 -10.70
N LEU A 289 11.35 -3.54 -9.77
CA LEU A 289 11.63 -3.12 -8.40
C LEU A 289 12.97 -2.39 -8.33
N ASP A 290 12.96 -1.21 -7.71
CA ASP A 290 14.14 -0.48 -7.26
C ASP A 290 13.89 0.12 -5.87
N TRP A 291 14.94 0.56 -5.18
CA TRP A 291 14.86 1.01 -3.79
C TRP A 291 14.01 2.27 -3.58
N SER A 292 13.73 3.06 -4.62
CA SER A 292 12.87 4.24 -4.49
C SER A 292 11.39 3.89 -4.30
N LEU A 293 11.00 2.66 -4.68
CA LEU A 293 9.64 2.15 -4.54
C LEU A 293 9.34 1.58 -3.15
N TYR A 294 10.37 1.42 -2.30
CA TYR A 294 10.27 0.83 -0.96
C TYR A 294 10.21 1.91 0.11
#